data_AF-A0A383TUX0-F1
#
_entry.id   AF-A0A383TUX0-F1
#
_cell.length_a   1.000
_cell.length_b   1.000
_cell.length_c   1.000
_cell.angle_alpha   90.00
_cell.angle_beta   90.00
_cell.angle_gamma   90.00
#
_symmetry.space_group_name_H-M   'P 1'
#
loop_
_entity.id
_entity.type
_entity.pdbx_description
1 polymer ?
#
loop_
_entity_poly.entity_id
_entity_poly.type
_entity_poly.pdbx_seq_one_letter_code
_entity_poly.pdbx_strand_id
1 'polypeptide(L)'
;MKNWVLFAVTAVAVFLLGLLASSVINRKNEAKYAYVPKVEIAKNEPRNEVWGENYPAEYQSFMQTRDTTFATAHGGNAWIDMLEEDPRMVVLWAGYAFSKDYSQGRGHQYAIEDIHNTLRTGAPKENGDGPMPATCWTCKGPDVPRLMNEMGVAAFYKAKWSDLGHEVVNPIGCADCHDEKTMKLKITRPALVEAFQAQGKDINNATHQEMRSLVCAQCHVEYYFDKKNPVEEGVPYLTFPWKNGFTVEDMEKYYDEIEFSDWTHQLSRAPMLKAQHPGYETWQMGVHADRGVSCADCHMPYKSEGGQKFTDHHIQSPLNNIANACQVCHREEATKLVQNVYERQNKSLENRIRLEDALVKLHVEAKKAWDLGATEAQMKPVLQDIRHAQWRWDFSAASHGASFHAPVEIARVINSGLNIAQEGRIKVARVLSDLGYNQPVPMPDISTKEKAQKFIGLDMEKLHREKAEFKKNLLPKWMEAAKKREAGYTSKSVSSK
;
A
#
# COMPACT_ATOMS: atom_id res chain seq x y z
N MET A 1 3.90 64.57 -31.13
CA MET A 1 3.54 63.13 -31.13
C MET A 1 4.43 62.28 -30.21
N LYS A 2 5.77 62.40 -30.26
CA LYS A 2 6.70 61.63 -29.40
C LYS A 2 6.41 61.72 -27.88
N ASN A 3 6.10 62.92 -27.37
CA ASN A 3 5.83 63.12 -25.94
C ASN A 3 4.48 62.52 -25.48
N TRP A 4 3.48 62.50 -26.36
CA TRP A 4 2.17 61.89 -26.07
C TRP A 4 2.22 60.36 -26.06
N VAL A 5 3.06 59.76 -26.92
CA VAL A 5 3.33 58.31 -26.89
C VAL A 5 4.06 57.92 -25.62
N LEU A 6 5.07 58.69 -25.21
CA LEU A 6 5.80 58.43 -23.96
C LEU A 6 4.88 58.55 -22.73
N PHE A 7 4.00 59.55 -22.71
CA PHE A 7 3.00 59.72 -21.66
C PHE A 7 2.02 58.54 -21.59
N ALA A 8 1.48 58.10 -22.74
CA ALA A 8 0.56 56.97 -22.80
C ALA A 8 1.22 55.66 -22.32
N VAL A 9 2.45 55.39 -22.75
CA VAL A 9 3.21 54.20 -22.31
C VAL A 9 3.48 54.24 -20.80
N THR A 10 3.87 55.41 -20.27
CA THR A 10 4.12 55.57 -18.84
C THR A 10 2.83 55.41 -18.02
N ALA A 11 1.71 55.96 -18.49
CA ALA A 11 0.41 55.82 -17.84
C ALA A 11 -0.03 54.34 -17.79
N VAL A 12 0.15 53.59 -18.89
CA VAL A 12 -0.13 52.16 -18.94
C VAL A 12 0.79 51.39 -17.98
N ALA A 13 2.09 51.70 -17.94
CA ALA A 13 3.03 51.03 -17.04
C ALA A 13 2.68 51.28 -15.56
N VAL A 14 2.37 52.53 -15.19
CA VAL A 14 1.94 52.89 -13.82
C VAL A 14 0.63 52.21 -13.46
N PHE A 15 -0.33 52.14 -14.38
CA PHE A 15 -1.60 51.43 -14.17
C PHE A 15 -1.37 49.93 -13.93
N LEU A 16 -0.53 49.27 -14.73
CA LEU A 16 -0.17 47.86 -14.55
C LEU A 16 0.58 47.61 -13.22
N LEU A 17 1.48 48.52 -12.83
CA LEU A 17 2.14 48.46 -11.52
C LEU A 17 1.15 48.66 -10.35
N GLY A 18 0.16 49.52 -10.51
CA GLY A 18 -0.93 49.69 -9.54
C GLY A 18 -1.78 48.44 -9.39
N LEU A 19 -2.13 47.77 -10.49
CA LEU A 19 -2.83 46.48 -10.47
C LEU A 19 -1.99 45.38 -9.81
N LEU A 20 -0.68 45.34 -10.09
CA LEU A 20 0.23 44.40 -9.44
C LEU A 20 0.32 44.66 -7.93
N ALA A 21 0.48 45.92 -7.51
CA ALA A 21 0.53 46.29 -6.10
C ALA A 21 -0.77 45.93 -5.36
N SER A 22 -1.93 46.21 -5.98
CA SER A 22 -3.25 45.81 -5.44
C SER A 22 -3.36 44.29 -5.29
N SER A 23 -2.95 43.52 -6.31
CA SER A 23 -2.91 42.05 -6.26
C SER A 23 -2.01 41.53 -5.14
N VAL A 24 -0.81 42.08 -4.96
CA VAL A 24 0.12 41.70 -3.90
C VAL A 24 -0.43 42.01 -2.51
N ILE A 25 -1.06 43.18 -2.33
CA ILE A 25 -1.65 43.58 -1.04
C ILE A 25 -2.84 42.68 -0.69
N ASN A 26 -3.74 42.42 -1.64
CA ASN A 26 -4.89 41.53 -1.41
C ASN A 26 -4.43 40.12 -1.05
N ARG A 27 -3.48 39.54 -1.79
CA ARG A 27 -2.93 38.21 -1.48
C ARG A 27 -2.22 38.16 -0.12
N LYS A 28 -1.51 39.22 0.27
CA LYS A 28 -0.90 39.31 1.61
C LYS A 28 -1.94 39.40 2.72
N ASN A 29 -3.07 40.05 2.48
CA ASN A 29 -4.16 40.13 3.45
C ASN A 29 -4.91 38.79 3.56
N GLU A 30 -5.18 38.10 2.44
CA GLU A 30 -5.74 36.74 2.44
C GLU A 30 -4.90 35.77 3.30
N ALA A 31 -3.58 35.81 3.16
CA ALA A 31 -2.67 34.97 3.94
C ALA A 31 -2.72 35.21 5.47
N LYS A 32 -3.10 36.42 5.92
CA LYS A 32 -3.20 36.74 7.36
C LYS A 32 -4.44 36.15 8.02
N TYR A 33 -5.54 35.98 7.28
CA TYR A 33 -6.80 35.45 7.81
C TYR A 33 -6.97 33.94 7.56
N ALA A 34 -6.14 33.33 6.71
CA ALA A 34 -6.23 31.91 6.36
C ALA A 34 -5.90 30.93 7.51
N TYR A 35 -5.18 31.36 8.56
CA TYR A 35 -4.61 30.47 9.58
C TYR A 35 -5.20 30.62 10.98
N VAL A 36 -6.34 31.27 11.14
CA VAL A 36 -7.02 31.32 12.45
C VAL A 36 -7.76 29.98 12.66
N PRO A 37 -7.40 29.16 13.66
CA PRO A 37 -8.10 27.92 13.94
C PRO A 37 -9.56 28.22 14.30
N LYS A 38 -10.49 27.52 13.67
CA LYS A 38 -11.94 27.60 13.96
C LYS A 38 -12.35 26.62 15.05
N VAL A 39 -11.65 25.50 15.15
CA VAL A 39 -11.91 24.44 16.13
C VAL A 39 -10.61 23.98 16.80
N GLU A 40 -10.72 23.57 18.06
CA GLU A 40 -9.68 22.81 18.74
C GLU A 40 -9.74 21.35 18.28
N ILE A 41 -8.67 20.87 17.65
CA ILE A 41 -8.56 19.47 17.22
C ILE A 41 -8.20 18.64 18.46
N ALA A 42 -9.07 17.71 18.84
CA ALA A 42 -8.85 16.85 19.99
C ALA A 42 -7.67 15.89 19.76
N LYS A 43 -7.04 15.45 20.86
CA LYS A 43 -6.01 14.41 20.79
C LYS A 43 -6.60 13.14 20.18
N ASN A 44 -5.94 12.60 19.16
CA ASN A 44 -6.40 11.44 18.38
C ASN A 44 -7.77 11.63 17.73
N GLU A 45 -8.16 12.85 17.35
CA GLU A 45 -9.41 13.11 16.60
C GLU A 45 -9.42 12.35 15.26
N PRO A 46 -10.25 11.29 15.10
CA PRO A 46 -10.21 10.47 13.90
C PRO A 46 -11.07 11.03 12.75
N ARG A 47 -11.97 11.99 13.04
CA ARG A 47 -12.90 12.55 12.05
C ARG A 47 -12.20 13.60 11.20
N ASN A 48 -11.90 13.25 9.96
CA ASN A 48 -11.11 14.09 9.05
C ASN A 48 -11.77 15.45 8.77
N GLU A 49 -13.10 15.53 8.80
CA GLU A 49 -13.85 16.77 8.59
C GLU A 49 -13.57 17.83 9.65
N VAL A 50 -13.26 17.43 10.90
CA VAL A 50 -12.92 18.37 11.99
C VAL A 50 -11.60 19.06 11.70
N TRP A 51 -10.63 18.33 11.14
CA TRP A 51 -9.37 18.91 10.67
C TRP A 51 -9.59 19.85 9.48
N GLY A 52 -10.52 19.50 8.59
CA GLY A 52 -10.87 20.30 7.42
C GLY A 52 -11.50 21.66 7.74
N GLU A 53 -12.05 21.87 8.94
CA GLU A 53 -12.52 23.19 9.38
C GLU A 53 -11.36 24.19 9.51
N ASN A 54 -10.20 23.71 9.97
CA ASN A 54 -8.96 24.50 10.12
C ASN A 54 -8.09 24.49 8.86
N TYR A 55 -8.09 23.40 8.09
CA TYR A 55 -7.22 23.18 6.92
C TYR A 55 -8.03 22.85 5.67
N PRO A 56 -8.85 23.79 5.15
CA PRO A 56 -9.82 23.50 4.09
C PRO A 56 -9.17 23.15 2.76
N ALA A 57 -8.02 23.73 2.41
CA ALA A 57 -7.34 23.46 1.13
C ALA A 57 -6.77 22.03 1.09
N GLU A 58 -6.05 21.64 2.14
CA GLU A 58 -5.53 20.29 2.34
C GLU A 58 -6.67 19.28 2.37
N TYR A 59 -7.71 19.52 3.17
CA TYR A 59 -8.87 18.64 3.25
C TYR A 59 -9.58 18.49 1.91
N GLN A 60 -9.86 19.58 1.19
CA GLN A 60 -10.51 19.50 -0.12
C GLN A 60 -9.69 18.70 -1.13
N SER A 61 -8.37 18.89 -1.18
CA SER A 61 -7.50 18.08 -2.04
C SER A 61 -7.46 16.61 -1.61
N PHE A 62 -7.43 16.33 -0.30
CA PHE A 62 -7.55 14.98 0.24
C PHE A 62 -8.85 14.29 -0.17
N MET A 63 -9.98 15.00 -0.17
CA MET A 63 -11.28 14.46 -0.62
C MET A 63 -11.29 14.08 -2.10
N GLN A 64 -10.39 14.62 -2.92
CA GLN A 64 -10.26 14.24 -4.33
C GLN A 64 -9.74 12.82 -4.51
N THR A 65 -9.16 12.19 -3.47
CA THR A 65 -8.83 10.76 -3.52
C THR A 65 -10.07 9.86 -3.64
N ARG A 66 -11.29 10.40 -3.55
CA ARG A 66 -12.53 9.73 -3.97
C ARG A 66 -12.62 9.54 -5.49
N ASP A 67 -11.92 10.35 -6.27
CA ASP A 67 -11.83 10.16 -7.71
C ASP A 67 -10.88 9.00 -8.01
N THR A 68 -11.46 7.91 -8.49
CA THR A 68 -10.75 6.70 -8.94
C THR A 68 -10.98 6.46 -10.42
N THR A 69 -11.15 7.53 -11.21
CA THR A 69 -11.38 7.42 -12.66
C THR A 69 -10.07 7.36 -13.46
N PHE A 70 -8.96 7.83 -12.89
CA PHE A 70 -7.69 7.83 -13.59
C PHE A 70 -6.99 6.47 -13.54
N ALA A 71 -6.74 5.93 -14.73
CA ALA A 71 -6.02 4.70 -14.97
C ALA A 71 -4.85 4.96 -15.93
N THR A 72 -3.83 4.13 -15.78
CA THR A 72 -2.62 4.10 -16.61
C THR A 72 -2.50 2.71 -17.23
N ALA A 73 -1.52 2.51 -18.11
CA ALA A 73 -1.22 1.17 -18.64
C ALA A 73 -0.84 0.14 -17.55
N HIS A 74 -0.41 0.59 -16.37
CA HIS A 74 0.06 -0.25 -15.27
C HIS A 74 -0.53 0.20 -13.93
N GLY A 75 -1.86 0.25 -13.87
CA GLY A 75 -2.58 0.59 -12.65
C GLY A 75 -3.05 2.04 -12.61
N GLY A 76 -2.83 2.75 -11.51
CA GLY A 76 -3.26 4.14 -11.32
C GLY A 76 -3.96 4.31 -9.99
N ASN A 77 -5.07 5.04 -9.97
CA ASN A 77 -5.97 5.14 -8.81
C ASN A 77 -7.33 4.47 -9.08
N ALA A 78 -7.52 3.86 -10.24
CA ALA A 78 -8.72 3.11 -10.56
C ALA A 78 -8.88 1.84 -9.71
N TRP A 79 -10.10 1.31 -9.63
CA TRP A 79 -10.30 -0.04 -9.09
C TRP A 79 -9.98 -1.06 -10.20
N ILE A 80 -8.99 -1.92 -9.97
CA ILE A 80 -8.59 -2.99 -10.91
C ILE A 80 -8.46 -4.29 -10.12
N ASP A 81 -9.14 -5.33 -10.61
CA ASP A 81 -9.03 -6.70 -10.09
C ASP A 81 -7.76 -7.34 -10.64
N MET A 82 -6.74 -7.44 -9.79
CA MET A 82 -5.43 -7.94 -10.22
C MET A 82 -5.45 -9.45 -10.50
N LEU A 83 -6.42 -10.19 -9.96
CA LEU A 83 -6.58 -11.60 -10.26
C LEU A 83 -7.23 -11.82 -11.64
N GLU A 84 -7.99 -10.83 -12.13
CA GLU A 84 -8.55 -10.84 -13.49
C GLU A 84 -7.49 -10.45 -14.52
N GLU A 85 -6.74 -9.37 -14.26
CA GLU A 85 -5.59 -8.97 -15.09
C GLU A 85 -4.52 -10.08 -15.14
N ASP A 86 -4.35 -10.80 -14.02
CA ASP A 86 -3.31 -11.78 -13.87
C ASP A 86 -3.77 -13.05 -13.12
N PRO A 87 -4.42 -14.00 -13.82
CA PRO A 87 -4.91 -15.25 -13.20
C PRO A 87 -3.81 -16.17 -12.65
N ARG A 88 -2.53 -15.94 -12.99
CA ARG A 88 -1.40 -16.73 -12.46
C ARG A 88 -1.30 -16.48 -10.95
N MET A 89 -1.58 -15.27 -10.47
CA MET A 89 -1.56 -14.90 -9.06
C MET A 89 -2.49 -15.77 -8.20
N VAL A 90 -3.63 -16.20 -8.75
CA VAL A 90 -4.55 -17.13 -8.06
C VAL A 90 -3.86 -18.44 -7.72
N VAL A 91 -3.10 -18.99 -8.67
CA VAL A 91 -2.36 -20.25 -8.49
C VAL A 91 -1.20 -20.06 -7.52
N LEU A 92 -0.44 -18.98 -7.64
CA LEU A 92 0.71 -18.67 -6.77
C LEU A 92 0.29 -18.48 -5.31
N TRP A 93 -0.92 -18.00 -5.06
CA TRP A 93 -1.47 -17.84 -3.72
C TRP A 93 -2.46 -18.94 -3.31
N ALA A 94 -2.41 -20.12 -3.95
CA ALA A 94 -3.31 -21.22 -3.63
C ALA A 94 -3.18 -21.64 -2.16
N GLY A 95 -4.32 -21.68 -1.46
CA GLY A 95 -4.39 -21.92 -0.01
C GLY A 95 -4.30 -20.64 0.84
N TYR A 96 -4.11 -19.47 0.25
CA TYR A 96 -4.02 -18.19 0.95
C TYR A 96 -5.15 -17.22 0.57
N ALA A 97 -5.42 -16.25 1.44
CA ALA A 97 -6.55 -15.33 1.27
C ALA A 97 -6.48 -14.51 -0.03
N PHE A 98 -5.28 -14.18 -0.50
CA PHE A 98 -5.08 -13.41 -1.72
C PHE A 98 -5.53 -14.12 -3.01
N SER A 99 -5.62 -15.46 -3.02
CA SER A 99 -6.21 -16.18 -4.17
C SER A 99 -7.72 -16.00 -4.32
N LYS A 100 -8.39 -15.57 -3.24
CA LYS A 100 -9.84 -15.29 -3.24
C LYS A 100 -10.12 -13.93 -3.88
N ASP A 101 -9.33 -12.92 -3.48
CA ASP A 101 -9.55 -11.54 -3.85
C ASP A 101 -8.30 -10.67 -3.63
N TYR A 102 -7.88 -9.98 -4.67
CA TYR A 102 -6.77 -9.04 -4.67
C TYR A 102 -7.00 -7.98 -5.77
N SER A 103 -7.16 -6.74 -5.35
CA SER A 103 -7.30 -5.58 -6.23
C SER A 103 -6.14 -4.62 -5.98
N GLN A 104 -5.80 -3.82 -6.98
CA GLN A 104 -4.83 -2.74 -6.77
C GLN A 104 -5.34 -1.73 -5.75
N GLY A 105 -4.43 -0.99 -5.13
CA GLY A 105 -4.80 0.15 -4.28
C GLY A 105 -5.46 1.24 -5.12
N ARG A 106 -6.58 1.78 -4.62
CA ARG A 106 -7.22 3.00 -5.13
C ARG A 106 -7.03 4.15 -4.12
N GLY A 107 -7.79 5.24 -4.24
CA GLY A 107 -7.60 6.40 -3.35
C GLY A 107 -7.90 6.12 -1.87
N HIS A 108 -7.19 6.81 -0.98
CA HIS A 108 -7.20 6.59 0.48
C HIS A 108 -8.58 6.64 1.13
N GLN A 109 -9.52 7.39 0.56
CA GLN A 109 -10.92 7.48 1.02
C GLN A 109 -11.64 6.12 1.00
N TYR A 110 -11.16 5.17 0.19
CA TYR A 110 -11.75 3.83 0.09
C TYR A 110 -11.11 2.79 1.01
N ALA A 111 -10.10 3.14 1.80
CA ALA A 111 -9.37 2.17 2.62
C ALA A 111 -10.30 1.34 3.54
N ILE A 112 -11.30 1.97 4.15
CA ILE A 112 -12.31 1.33 5.01
C ILE A 112 -13.32 0.55 4.19
N GLU A 113 -13.79 1.10 3.07
CA GLU A 113 -14.72 0.40 2.18
C GLU A 113 -14.11 -0.88 1.60
N ASP A 114 -12.85 -0.82 1.16
CA ASP A 114 -12.15 -1.93 0.53
C ASP A 114 -11.88 -3.07 1.51
N ILE A 115 -11.47 -2.77 2.74
CA ILE A 115 -11.27 -3.82 3.76
C ILE A 115 -12.59 -4.44 4.23
N HIS A 116 -13.69 -3.68 4.23
CA HIS A 116 -15.03 -4.25 4.43
C HIS A 116 -15.46 -5.15 3.29
N ASN A 117 -15.09 -4.82 2.04
CA ASN A 117 -15.58 -5.50 0.85
C ASN A 117 -14.75 -6.70 0.44
N THR A 118 -13.45 -6.71 0.75
CA THR A 118 -12.57 -7.78 0.26
C THR A 118 -12.97 -9.16 0.81
N LEU A 119 -12.88 -10.20 -0.03
CA LEU A 119 -13.13 -11.57 0.43
C LEU A 119 -12.07 -12.06 1.42
N ARG A 120 -10.91 -11.39 1.50
CA ARG A 120 -9.84 -11.75 2.43
C ARG A 120 -10.27 -11.67 3.89
N THR A 121 -11.09 -10.69 4.25
CA THR A 121 -11.61 -10.52 5.61
C THR A 121 -12.75 -11.49 5.94
N GLY A 122 -13.23 -12.27 4.96
CA GLY A 122 -14.34 -13.21 5.15
C GLY A 122 -15.66 -12.51 5.44
N ALA A 123 -16.55 -13.22 6.12
CA ALA A 123 -17.92 -12.79 6.40
C ALA A 123 -18.31 -13.10 7.85
N PRO A 124 -17.73 -12.40 8.84
CA PRO A 124 -18.05 -12.64 10.24
C PRO A 124 -19.53 -12.37 10.51
N LYS A 125 -20.17 -13.21 11.32
CA LYS A 125 -21.58 -13.03 11.71
C LYS A 125 -21.75 -12.16 12.95
N GLU A 126 -20.72 -12.13 13.79
CA GLU A 126 -20.66 -11.36 15.03
C GLU A 126 -19.19 -11.01 15.38
N ASN A 127 -19.00 -10.25 16.46
CA ASN A 127 -17.67 -9.97 16.99
C ASN A 127 -16.99 -11.28 17.44
N GLY A 128 -15.68 -11.38 17.28
CA GLY A 128 -14.89 -12.58 17.55
C GLY A 128 -14.85 -13.60 16.41
N ASP A 129 -15.75 -13.48 15.42
CA ASP A 129 -15.78 -14.35 14.23
C ASP A 129 -14.83 -13.85 13.11
N GLY A 130 -14.57 -14.71 12.13
CA GLY A 130 -13.84 -14.38 10.93
C GLY A 130 -12.34 -14.75 10.95
N PRO A 131 -11.73 -14.80 9.75
CA PRO A 131 -10.37 -15.31 9.59
C PRO A 131 -9.29 -14.32 10.05
N MET A 132 -9.55 -13.01 9.95
CA MET A 132 -8.51 -12.00 10.09
C MET A 132 -8.41 -11.41 11.50
N PRO A 133 -7.18 -11.12 12.00
CA PRO A 133 -6.99 -10.37 13.23
C PRO A 133 -7.26 -8.88 13.04
N ALA A 134 -7.43 -8.15 14.14
CA ALA A 134 -7.57 -6.70 14.14
C ALA A 134 -6.33 -5.99 13.57
N THR A 135 -5.17 -6.65 13.54
CA THR A 135 -3.96 -6.16 12.87
C THR A 135 -4.22 -5.73 11.41
N CYS A 136 -5.20 -6.32 10.71
CA CYS A 136 -5.59 -5.90 9.36
C CYS A 136 -6.10 -4.45 9.27
N TRP A 137 -6.60 -3.88 10.38
CA TRP A 137 -7.05 -2.49 10.45
C TRP A 137 -5.91 -1.47 10.46
N THR A 138 -4.70 -1.87 10.89
CA THR A 138 -3.61 -0.95 11.30
C THR A 138 -3.33 0.15 10.29
N CYS A 139 -3.37 -0.18 9.00
CA CYS A 139 -3.03 0.72 7.90
C CYS A 139 -4.25 1.27 7.16
N LYS A 140 -5.42 1.41 7.83
CA LYS A 140 -6.69 1.74 7.18
C LYS A 140 -7.37 3.03 7.64
N GLY A 141 -6.96 3.61 8.77
CA GLY A 141 -7.55 4.84 9.24
C GLY A 141 -7.04 5.36 10.60
N PRO A 142 -7.40 6.61 10.94
CA PRO A 142 -6.97 7.31 12.16
C PRO A 142 -7.66 6.81 13.44
N ASP A 143 -8.69 5.97 13.34
CA ASP A 143 -9.24 5.26 14.49
C ASP A 143 -8.23 4.28 15.11
N VAL A 144 -7.27 3.79 14.33
CA VAL A 144 -6.24 2.85 14.81
C VAL A 144 -5.39 3.46 15.93
N PRO A 145 -4.71 4.60 15.74
CA PRO A 145 -3.90 5.20 16.81
C PRO A 145 -4.78 5.63 17.99
N ARG A 146 -6.04 6.04 17.77
CA ARG A 146 -7.01 6.28 18.85
C ARG A 146 -7.19 5.01 19.69
N LEU A 147 -7.55 3.89 19.07
CA LEU A 147 -7.77 2.62 19.75
C LEU A 147 -6.51 2.10 20.44
N MET A 148 -5.36 2.13 19.77
CA MET A 148 -4.08 1.71 20.38
C MET A 148 -3.73 2.54 21.62
N ASN A 149 -4.10 3.83 21.68
CA ASN A 149 -3.93 4.65 22.87
C ASN A 149 -4.94 4.34 23.98
N GLU A 150 -6.17 3.95 23.62
CA GLU A 150 -7.25 3.65 24.58
C GLU A 150 -7.10 2.25 25.20
N MET A 151 -6.79 1.24 24.39
CA MET A 151 -6.75 -0.17 24.83
C MET A 151 -5.35 -0.76 24.92
N GLY A 152 -4.34 -0.11 24.35
CA GLY A 152 -2.97 -0.62 24.23
C GLY A 152 -2.72 -1.40 22.93
N VAL A 153 -1.48 -1.37 22.46
CA VAL A 153 -1.06 -1.95 21.16
C VAL A 153 -1.26 -3.47 21.11
N ALA A 154 -0.80 -4.20 22.13
CA ALA A 154 -0.95 -5.65 22.19
C ALA A 154 -2.42 -6.08 22.24
N ALA A 155 -3.26 -5.37 23.03
CA ALA A 155 -4.69 -5.65 23.10
C ALA A 155 -5.39 -5.38 21.76
N PHE A 156 -4.99 -4.33 21.04
CA PHE A 156 -5.48 -4.05 19.69
C PHE A 156 -5.13 -5.22 18.75
N TYR A 157 -3.88 -5.69 18.70
CA TYR A 157 -3.49 -6.80 17.82
C TYR A 157 -4.09 -8.15 18.22
N LYS A 158 -4.41 -8.35 19.49
CA LYS A 158 -5.05 -9.57 20.00
C LYS A 158 -6.50 -9.72 19.55
N ALA A 159 -7.20 -8.60 19.33
CA ALA A 159 -8.58 -8.60 18.87
C ALA A 159 -8.72 -9.22 17.46
N LYS A 160 -9.93 -9.65 17.12
CA LYS A 160 -10.31 -10.03 15.76
C LYS A 160 -10.68 -8.81 14.94
N TRP A 161 -10.59 -8.94 13.62
CA TRP A 161 -11.02 -7.88 12.69
C TRP A 161 -12.47 -7.45 12.95
N SER A 162 -13.34 -8.43 13.24
CA SER A 162 -14.77 -8.21 13.54
C SER A 162 -15.03 -7.50 14.87
N ASP A 163 -14.14 -7.62 15.85
CA ASP A 163 -14.31 -6.98 17.17
C ASP A 163 -14.32 -5.46 17.05
N LEU A 164 -13.49 -4.91 16.18
CA LEU A 164 -13.25 -3.47 16.05
C LEU A 164 -13.95 -2.84 14.84
N GLY A 165 -14.77 -3.59 14.09
CA GLY A 165 -15.39 -3.09 12.88
C GLY A 165 -16.37 -1.92 13.10
N HIS A 166 -16.93 -1.81 14.30
CA HIS A 166 -17.72 -0.65 14.71
C HIS A 166 -16.89 0.53 15.21
N GLU A 167 -15.60 0.31 15.51
CA GLU A 167 -14.67 1.32 16.02
C GLU A 167 -13.82 1.95 14.92
N VAL A 168 -13.41 1.18 13.91
CA VAL A 168 -12.55 1.64 12.81
C VAL A 168 -13.42 1.97 11.59
N VAL A 169 -13.82 3.23 11.45
CA VAL A 169 -14.77 3.68 10.42
C VAL A 169 -14.30 4.87 9.60
N ASN A 170 -13.33 5.64 10.11
CA ASN A 170 -12.76 6.78 9.42
C ASN A 170 -11.66 6.30 8.46
N PRO A 171 -11.68 6.70 7.18
CA PRO A 171 -10.61 6.37 6.25
C PRO A 171 -9.31 7.08 6.60
N ILE A 172 -8.20 6.55 6.09
CA ILE A 172 -6.84 7.11 6.19
C ILE A 172 -6.90 8.63 6.06
N GLY A 173 -6.34 9.37 7.02
CA GLY A 173 -6.45 10.82 6.99
C GLY A 173 -5.54 11.55 7.97
N CYS A 174 -5.99 12.71 8.44
CA CYS A 174 -5.12 13.74 9.01
C CYS A 174 -4.32 13.23 10.22
N ALA A 175 -5.00 12.57 11.16
CA ALA A 175 -4.39 12.08 12.39
C ALA A 175 -3.46 10.87 12.19
N ASP A 176 -3.40 10.27 10.99
CA ASP A 176 -2.42 9.22 10.70
C ASP A 176 -1.01 9.79 10.50
N CYS A 177 -0.91 11.04 10.07
CA CYS A 177 0.33 11.67 9.63
C CYS A 177 0.68 12.96 10.38
N HIS A 178 -0.28 13.62 11.02
CA HIS A 178 -0.09 14.92 11.66
C HIS A 178 -0.33 14.90 13.16
N ASP A 179 0.47 15.70 13.86
CA ASP A 179 0.23 16.06 15.26
C ASP A 179 -0.87 17.13 15.36
N GLU A 180 -1.86 16.91 16.23
CA GLU A 180 -3.07 17.74 16.33
C GLU A 180 -2.82 19.18 16.82
N LYS A 181 -1.68 19.42 17.48
CA LYS A 181 -1.34 20.73 18.06
C LYS A 181 -0.38 21.51 17.19
N THR A 182 0.61 20.82 16.62
CA THR A 182 1.75 21.44 15.94
C THR A 182 1.69 21.30 14.42
N MET A 183 0.81 20.43 13.90
CA MET A 183 0.73 20.01 12.50
C MET A 183 2.02 19.39 11.93
N LYS A 184 3.02 19.15 12.78
CA LYS A 184 4.24 18.44 12.38
C LYS A 184 3.88 17.03 11.93
N LEU A 185 4.65 16.52 10.97
CA LEU A 185 4.59 15.12 10.59
C LEU A 185 4.92 14.24 11.80
N LYS A 186 4.13 13.20 12.01
CA LYS A 186 4.19 12.34 13.19
C LYS A 186 4.05 10.88 12.77
N ILE A 187 4.87 10.03 13.38
CA ILE A 187 4.68 8.58 13.31
C ILE A 187 3.72 8.17 14.41
N THR A 188 2.63 7.54 14.00
CA THR A 188 1.51 7.11 14.84
C THR A 188 1.41 5.59 14.92
N ARG A 189 2.14 4.85 14.08
CA ARG A 189 2.20 3.39 14.08
C ARG A 189 3.46 2.89 14.79
N PRO A 190 3.33 2.20 15.95
CA PRO A 190 4.46 1.69 16.72
C PRO A 190 5.38 0.76 15.91
N ALA A 191 4.82 -0.08 15.04
CA ALA A 191 5.57 -1.04 14.23
C ALA A 191 6.71 -0.40 13.42
N LEU A 192 6.52 0.83 12.90
CA LEU A 192 7.59 1.54 12.19
C LEU A 192 8.72 1.98 13.12
N VAL A 193 8.37 2.46 14.32
CA VAL A 193 9.35 2.84 15.35
C VAL A 193 10.15 1.61 15.78
N GLU A 194 9.47 0.51 16.06
CA GLU A 194 10.05 -0.77 16.45
C GLU A 194 10.96 -1.35 15.36
N ALA A 195 10.58 -1.22 14.08
CA ALA A 195 11.41 -1.66 12.96
C ALA A 195 12.73 -0.87 12.85
N PHE A 196 12.71 0.44 13.11
CA PHE A 196 13.94 1.25 13.20
C PHE A 196 14.79 0.85 14.41
N GLN A 197 14.16 0.61 15.57
CA GLN A 197 14.85 0.13 16.76
C GLN A 197 15.53 -1.24 16.53
N ALA A 198 14.87 -2.15 15.80
CA ALA A 198 15.44 -3.44 15.43
C ALA A 198 16.71 -3.32 14.55
N GLN A 199 16.86 -2.22 13.81
CA GLN A 199 18.07 -1.87 13.07
C GLN A 199 19.11 -1.11 13.91
N GLY A 200 18.84 -0.85 15.19
CA GLY A 200 19.68 0.01 16.04
C GLY A 200 19.61 1.49 15.69
N LYS A 201 18.51 1.95 15.07
CA LYS A 201 18.30 3.35 14.69
C LYS A 201 17.17 3.97 15.52
N ASP A 202 17.30 5.27 15.80
CA ASP A 202 16.21 6.07 16.36
C ASP A 202 15.53 6.88 15.26
N ILE A 203 14.26 6.56 14.99
CA ILE A 203 13.45 7.24 13.97
C ILE A 203 13.24 8.73 14.27
N ASN A 204 13.39 9.17 15.52
CA ASN A 204 13.24 10.58 15.90
C ASN A 204 14.39 11.47 15.40
N ASN A 205 15.49 10.86 14.95
CA ASN A 205 16.59 11.59 14.31
C ASN A 205 16.31 11.92 12.83
N ALA A 206 15.17 11.48 12.28
CA ALA A 206 14.80 11.75 10.90
C ALA A 206 14.68 13.26 10.63
N THR A 207 15.29 13.70 9.54
CA THR A 207 15.13 15.04 8.99
C THR A 207 13.70 15.25 8.48
N HIS A 208 13.31 16.52 8.28
CA HIS A 208 12.01 16.82 7.68
C HIS A 208 11.81 16.17 6.30
N GLN A 209 12.87 16.08 5.48
CA GLN A 209 12.81 15.45 4.17
C GLN A 209 12.61 13.94 4.26
N GLU A 210 13.24 13.26 5.21
CA GLU A 210 13.00 11.84 5.46
C GLU A 210 11.60 11.59 6.00
N MET A 211 11.10 12.47 6.88
CA MET A 211 9.73 12.38 7.42
C MET A 211 8.66 12.44 6.33
N ARG A 212 8.91 13.14 5.22
CA ARG A 212 8.03 13.19 4.03
C ARG A 212 7.91 11.85 3.27
N SER A 213 8.75 10.87 3.59
CA SER A 213 8.59 9.47 3.17
C SER A 213 8.19 8.56 4.33
N LEU A 214 8.68 8.81 5.55
CA LEU A 214 8.39 7.94 6.71
C LEU A 214 6.92 7.93 7.12
N VAL A 215 6.19 9.03 6.93
CA VAL A 215 4.72 9.02 7.17
C VAL A 215 3.99 8.05 6.24
N CYS A 216 4.51 7.82 5.02
CA CYS A 216 4.01 6.82 4.08
C CYS A 216 4.45 5.40 4.49
N ALA A 217 5.67 5.27 5.02
CA ALA A 217 6.27 4.01 5.48
C ALA A 217 5.59 3.42 6.72
N GLN A 218 4.62 4.12 7.31
CA GLN A 218 3.75 3.54 8.34
C GLN A 218 2.86 2.42 7.79
N CYS A 219 2.61 2.44 6.48
CA CYS A 219 1.65 1.57 5.80
C CYS A 219 2.23 0.91 4.54
N HIS A 220 2.97 1.66 3.72
CA HIS A 220 3.48 1.19 2.42
C HIS A 220 4.81 0.44 2.55
N VAL A 221 4.76 -0.68 3.26
CA VAL A 221 5.91 -1.52 3.63
C VAL A 221 5.55 -2.98 3.61
N GLU A 222 6.55 -3.83 3.48
CA GLU A 222 6.44 -5.26 3.76
C GLU A 222 6.25 -5.50 5.26
N TYR A 223 5.40 -6.47 5.59
CA TYR A 223 5.12 -6.84 6.97
C TYR A 223 4.64 -8.29 7.09
N TYR A 224 4.81 -8.85 8.30
CA TYR A 224 4.18 -10.08 8.70
C TYR A 224 3.53 -9.95 10.09
N PHE A 225 2.81 -11.02 10.50
CA PHE A 225 2.21 -11.12 11.81
C PHE A 225 3.02 -12.06 12.70
N ASP A 226 3.81 -11.48 13.60
CA ASP A 226 4.70 -12.21 14.49
C ASP A 226 3.96 -12.72 15.72
N LYS A 227 3.59 -14.00 15.70
CA LYS A 227 3.00 -14.69 16.86
C LYS A 227 4.01 -15.10 17.92
N LYS A 228 5.32 -14.99 17.64
CA LYS A 228 6.41 -15.27 18.58
C LYS A 228 6.99 -13.98 19.17
N ASN A 229 6.34 -12.83 18.93
CA ASN A 229 6.80 -11.54 19.40
C ASN A 229 6.91 -11.52 20.95
N PRO A 230 8.01 -11.00 21.52
CA PRO A 230 8.24 -11.03 22.97
C PRO A 230 7.31 -10.11 23.77
N VAL A 231 6.58 -9.19 23.14
CA VAL A 231 5.61 -8.33 23.82
C VAL A 231 4.44 -9.15 24.39
N GLU A 232 3.87 -10.04 23.58
CA GLU A 232 2.85 -11.00 24.02
C GLU A 232 2.81 -12.21 23.05
N GLU A 233 3.25 -13.38 23.52
CA GLU A 233 3.29 -14.60 22.70
C GLU A 233 1.88 -15.05 22.29
N GLY A 234 1.73 -15.46 21.03
CA GLY A 234 0.47 -15.88 20.41
C GLY A 234 -0.34 -14.74 19.79
N VAL A 235 -0.02 -13.47 20.06
CA VAL A 235 -0.66 -12.30 19.44
C VAL A 235 -0.09 -12.06 18.04
N PRO A 236 -0.89 -11.87 16.99
CA PRO A 236 -0.41 -11.61 15.63
C PRO A 236 0.12 -10.17 15.49
N TYR A 237 1.27 -9.91 16.11
CA TYR A 237 1.85 -8.58 16.25
C TYR A 237 2.40 -8.09 14.90
N LEU A 238 2.02 -6.87 14.49
CA LEU A 238 2.52 -6.30 13.23
C LEU A 238 4.02 -6.07 13.32
N THR A 239 4.80 -6.71 12.44
CA THR A 239 6.26 -6.60 12.45
C THR A 239 6.77 -6.39 11.03
N PHE A 240 7.70 -5.45 10.86
CA PHE A 240 8.41 -5.26 9.58
C PHE A 240 9.71 -6.08 9.63
N PRO A 241 10.01 -6.92 8.63
CA PRO A 241 11.15 -7.85 8.64
C PRO A 241 12.48 -7.15 8.34
N TRP A 242 12.70 -5.97 8.93
CA TRP A 242 13.75 -5.04 8.53
C TRP A 242 15.04 -5.14 9.35
N LYS A 243 15.12 -6.09 10.28
CA LYS A 243 16.26 -6.26 11.20
C LYS A 243 17.60 -6.33 10.44
N ASN A 244 17.61 -7.02 9.31
CA ASN A 244 18.82 -7.26 8.51
C ASN A 244 19.02 -6.25 7.37
N GLY A 245 18.01 -5.44 7.05
CA GLY A 245 18.03 -4.52 5.90
C GLY A 245 16.70 -4.48 5.16
N PHE A 246 16.69 -3.77 4.03
CA PHE A 246 15.51 -3.59 3.17
C PHE A 246 15.55 -4.44 1.89
N THR A 247 16.67 -5.13 1.62
CA THR A 247 16.79 -5.93 0.40
C THR A 247 15.92 -7.17 0.49
N VAL A 248 15.50 -7.68 -0.67
CA VAL A 248 14.70 -8.91 -0.74
C VAL A 248 15.45 -10.09 -0.10
N GLU A 249 16.78 -10.14 -0.22
CA GLU A 249 17.62 -11.17 0.38
C GLU A 249 17.78 -11.02 1.91
N ASP A 250 17.88 -9.80 2.43
CA ASP A 250 17.97 -9.58 3.89
C ASP A 250 16.69 -10.04 4.60
N MET A 251 15.53 -9.76 4.01
CA MET A 251 14.23 -10.21 4.48
C MET A 251 14.02 -11.71 4.29
N GLU A 252 14.44 -12.27 3.15
CA GLU A 252 14.41 -13.73 2.90
C GLU A 252 15.19 -14.47 3.99
N LYS A 253 16.42 -14.02 4.25
CA LYS A 253 17.28 -14.56 5.31
C LYS A 253 16.65 -14.40 6.68
N TYR A 254 16.08 -13.23 6.98
CA TYR A 254 15.38 -12.99 8.24
C TYR A 254 14.25 -14.02 8.46
N TYR A 255 13.39 -14.22 7.46
CA TYR A 255 12.28 -15.15 7.56
C TYR A 255 12.73 -16.62 7.66
N ASP A 256 13.80 -16.99 6.99
CA ASP A 256 14.37 -18.34 7.08
C ASP A 256 15.01 -18.60 8.44
N GLU A 257 15.72 -17.62 9.03
CA GLU A 257 16.33 -17.74 10.36
C GLU A 257 15.30 -18.01 11.47
N ILE A 258 14.09 -17.46 11.32
CA ILE A 258 13.00 -17.67 12.28
C ILE A 258 12.03 -18.80 11.88
N GLU A 259 12.34 -19.49 10.78
CA GLU A 259 11.53 -20.55 10.17
C GLU A 259 10.06 -20.14 9.97
N PHE A 260 9.84 -18.90 9.53
CA PHE A 260 8.50 -18.34 9.37
C PHE A 260 7.86 -18.73 8.03
N SER A 261 6.56 -18.96 8.05
CA SER A 261 5.75 -19.10 6.84
C SER A 261 4.38 -18.45 7.06
N ASP A 262 3.92 -17.67 6.09
CA ASP A 262 2.58 -17.10 6.08
C ASP A 262 1.51 -18.17 5.84
N TRP A 263 1.80 -19.12 4.94
CA TRP A 263 0.93 -20.26 4.67
C TRP A 263 1.69 -21.43 4.05
N THR A 264 1.07 -22.61 4.09
CA THR A 264 1.51 -23.77 3.30
C THR A 264 0.77 -23.78 1.97
N HIS A 265 1.49 -23.73 0.86
CA HIS A 265 0.88 -23.70 -0.48
C HIS A 265 0.05 -24.95 -0.76
N GLN A 266 -1.20 -24.80 -1.21
CA GLN A 266 -2.14 -25.92 -1.35
C GLN A 266 -1.68 -27.00 -2.36
N LEU A 267 -1.09 -26.59 -3.49
CA LEU A 267 -0.62 -27.52 -4.53
C LEU A 267 0.74 -28.15 -4.19
N SER A 268 1.76 -27.31 -4.04
CA SER A 268 3.15 -27.75 -3.85
C SER A 268 3.52 -28.13 -2.42
N ARG A 269 2.71 -27.77 -1.42
CA ARG A 269 3.02 -27.91 0.02
C ARG A 269 4.24 -27.12 0.50
N ALA A 270 4.75 -26.17 -0.30
CA ALA A 270 5.86 -25.33 0.11
C ALA A 270 5.45 -24.37 1.25
N PRO A 271 6.34 -24.11 2.24
CA PRO A 271 6.11 -23.12 3.28
C PRO A 271 6.38 -21.72 2.71
N MET A 272 5.34 -20.97 2.39
CA MET A 272 5.44 -19.74 1.62
C MET A 272 5.61 -18.49 2.48
N LEU A 273 6.18 -17.46 1.84
CA LEU A 273 6.20 -16.08 2.31
C LEU A 273 5.29 -15.25 1.40
N LYS A 274 4.54 -14.32 1.98
CA LYS A 274 3.77 -13.32 1.24
C LYS A 274 4.51 -12.00 1.34
N ALA A 275 4.71 -11.32 0.21
CA ALA A 275 5.12 -9.92 0.23
C ALA A 275 3.91 -8.99 0.14
N GLN A 276 3.86 -7.92 0.92
CA GLN A 276 2.81 -6.91 0.93
C GLN A 276 3.44 -5.56 0.63
N HIS A 277 3.10 -4.98 -0.53
CA HIS A 277 3.38 -3.59 -0.88
C HIS A 277 4.68 -2.99 -0.29
N PRO A 278 5.88 -3.55 -0.60
CA PRO A 278 7.17 -3.06 -0.12
C PRO A 278 7.56 -1.72 -0.77
N GLY A 279 6.71 -0.71 -0.62
CA GLY A 279 6.77 0.57 -1.32
C GLY A 279 7.96 1.41 -0.87
N TYR A 280 8.17 1.50 0.45
CA TYR A 280 9.29 2.23 1.02
C TYR A 280 10.62 1.53 0.73
N GLU A 281 10.67 0.21 0.87
CA GLU A 281 11.88 -0.60 0.69
C GLU A 281 12.34 -0.58 -0.76
N THR A 282 11.41 -0.78 -1.70
CA THR A 282 11.74 -0.66 -3.13
C THR A 282 12.12 0.77 -3.50
N TRP A 283 11.45 1.79 -2.96
CA TRP A 283 11.83 3.19 -3.18
C TRP A 283 13.25 3.49 -2.69
N GLN A 284 13.64 3.01 -1.51
CA GLN A 284 14.99 3.21 -0.95
C GLN A 284 16.11 2.69 -1.86
N MET A 285 15.82 1.70 -2.71
CA MET A 285 16.78 1.14 -3.67
C MET A 285 16.76 1.85 -5.04
N GLY A 286 16.01 2.94 -5.15
CA GLY A 286 15.82 3.71 -6.37
C GLY A 286 16.68 4.97 -6.44
N VAL A 287 16.95 5.43 -7.67
CA VAL A 287 17.73 6.67 -7.91
C VAL A 287 17.05 7.91 -7.32
N HIS A 288 15.72 7.93 -7.23
CA HIS A 288 15.01 9.06 -6.64
C HIS A 288 15.29 9.17 -5.13
N ALA A 289 15.26 8.06 -4.40
CA ALA A 289 15.62 8.04 -2.98
C ALA A 289 17.11 8.38 -2.77
N ASP A 290 18.00 7.81 -3.59
CA ASP A 290 19.44 8.13 -3.58
C ASP A 290 19.72 9.64 -3.72
N ARG A 291 18.86 10.36 -4.46
CA ARG A 291 18.94 11.82 -4.63
C ARG A 291 18.07 12.62 -3.67
N GLY A 292 17.54 11.98 -2.64
CA GLY A 292 16.77 12.63 -1.58
C GLY A 292 15.35 13.05 -1.96
N VAL A 293 14.80 12.55 -3.07
CA VAL A 293 13.41 12.80 -3.48
C VAL A 293 12.47 11.94 -2.66
N SER A 294 11.63 12.58 -1.85
CA SER A 294 10.67 11.93 -0.95
C SER A 294 9.41 11.43 -1.67
N CYS A 295 8.65 10.54 -1.03
CA CYS A 295 7.34 10.12 -1.53
C CYS A 295 6.43 11.32 -1.81
N ALA A 296 6.42 12.30 -0.89
CA ALA A 296 5.61 13.50 -1.00
C ALA A 296 6.02 14.41 -2.17
N ASP A 297 7.26 14.38 -2.65
CA ASP A 297 7.66 15.23 -3.79
C ASP A 297 6.91 14.85 -5.08
N CYS A 298 6.58 13.56 -5.25
CA CYS A 298 5.85 13.07 -6.43
C CYS A 298 4.35 12.90 -6.17
N HIS A 299 3.96 12.36 -5.02
CA HIS A 299 2.56 12.00 -4.73
C HIS A 299 1.78 13.08 -3.99
N MET A 300 2.47 14.04 -3.37
CA MET A 300 1.87 15.18 -2.67
C MET A 300 2.59 16.47 -3.07
N PRO A 301 2.68 16.79 -4.38
CA PRO A 301 3.47 17.92 -4.83
C PRO A 301 2.89 19.23 -4.27
N TYR A 302 3.73 20.25 -4.15
CA TYR A 302 3.23 21.56 -3.76
C TYR A 302 2.30 22.12 -4.84
N LYS A 303 1.16 22.67 -4.41
CA LYS A 303 0.19 23.36 -5.26
C LYS A 303 0.08 24.82 -4.84
N SER A 304 -0.16 25.69 -5.81
CA SER A 304 -0.46 27.10 -5.57
C SER A 304 -1.88 27.39 -6.06
N GLU A 305 -2.73 27.90 -5.16
CA GLU A 305 -4.09 28.31 -5.47
C GLU A 305 -4.30 29.73 -4.93
N GLY A 306 -4.64 30.66 -5.83
CA GLY A 306 -4.65 32.09 -5.50
C GLY A 306 -3.26 32.57 -5.02
N GLY A 307 -3.22 33.14 -3.81
CA GLY A 307 -1.99 33.60 -3.13
C GLY A 307 -1.35 32.58 -2.17
N GLN A 308 -1.94 31.39 -2.01
CA GLN A 308 -1.51 30.41 -1.01
C GLN A 308 -0.79 29.23 -1.66
N LYS A 309 0.35 28.84 -1.07
CA LYS A 309 1.06 27.59 -1.38
C LYS A 309 0.73 26.57 -0.30
N PHE A 310 0.31 25.37 -0.69
CA PHE A 310 0.02 24.26 0.21
C PHE A 310 0.48 22.94 -0.41
N THR A 311 0.43 21.87 0.37
CA THR A 311 0.74 20.51 -0.12
C THR A 311 -0.53 19.88 -0.66
N ASP A 312 -0.50 19.43 -1.91
CA ASP A 312 -1.62 18.70 -2.50
C ASP A 312 -1.80 17.35 -1.80
N HIS A 313 -2.93 17.15 -1.12
CA HIS A 313 -3.25 15.87 -0.47
C HIS A 313 -4.08 14.95 -1.36
N HIS A 314 -4.26 15.28 -2.65
CA HIS A 314 -4.76 14.35 -3.64
C HIS A 314 -3.70 13.31 -3.99
N ILE A 315 -3.47 12.36 -3.07
CA ILE A 315 -2.53 11.26 -3.24
C ILE A 315 -3.04 10.34 -4.36
N GLN A 316 -2.34 10.34 -5.48
CA GLN A 316 -2.71 9.65 -6.71
C GLN A 316 -1.48 9.24 -7.50
N SER A 317 -1.68 8.66 -8.70
CA SER A 317 -0.60 8.46 -9.65
C SER A 317 0.03 9.81 -10.06
N PRO A 318 1.36 10.00 -9.92
CA PRO A 318 2.03 11.22 -10.35
C PRO A 318 1.87 11.52 -11.85
N LEU A 319 1.55 10.50 -12.65
CA LEU A 319 1.26 10.67 -14.08
C LEU A 319 -0.02 11.48 -14.34
N ASN A 320 -0.91 11.65 -13.36
CA ASN A 320 -2.05 12.54 -13.47
C ASN A 320 -1.71 14.02 -13.18
N ASN A 321 -0.50 14.30 -12.67
CA ASN A 321 -0.06 15.66 -12.30
C ASN A 321 1.43 15.88 -12.62
N ILE A 322 1.83 15.57 -13.85
CA ILE A 322 3.23 15.57 -14.29
C ILE A 322 3.91 16.93 -14.12
N ALA A 323 3.16 18.02 -14.34
CA ALA A 323 3.68 19.37 -14.23
C ALA A 323 4.23 19.67 -12.83
N ASN A 324 3.52 19.25 -11.79
CA ASN A 324 3.92 19.50 -10.41
C ASN A 324 4.76 18.36 -9.80
N ALA A 325 4.59 17.12 -10.28
CA ALA A 325 5.29 15.96 -9.75
C ALA A 325 6.66 15.69 -10.40
N CYS A 326 6.80 15.96 -11.71
CA CYS A 326 7.99 15.59 -12.48
C CYS A 326 8.72 16.81 -13.04
N GLN A 327 8.00 17.75 -13.66
CA GLN A 327 8.60 18.88 -14.39
C GLN A 327 9.21 19.97 -13.48
N VAL A 328 9.05 19.84 -12.17
CA VAL A 328 9.80 20.62 -11.18
C VAL A 328 11.30 20.30 -11.19
N CYS A 329 11.68 19.11 -11.64
CA CYS A 329 13.07 18.65 -11.74
C CYS A 329 13.49 18.26 -13.17
N HIS A 330 12.54 17.79 -13.97
CA HIS A 330 12.77 17.31 -15.34
C HIS A 330 12.41 18.37 -16.39
N ARG A 331 13.22 18.50 -17.43
CA ARG A 331 13.02 19.50 -18.50
C ARG A 331 12.37 18.91 -19.76
N GLU A 332 12.12 17.62 -19.75
CA GLU A 332 11.48 16.89 -20.83
C GLU A 332 9.98 17.19 -20.90
N GLU A 333 9.43 17.03 -22.11
CA GLU A 333 7.99 17.10 -22.35
C GLU A 333 7.24 16.03 -21.54
N ALA A 334 6.03 16.38 -21.06
CA ALA A 334 5.23 15.49 -20.24
C ALA A 334 4.97 14.14 -20.91
N THR A 335 4.69 14.14 -22.23
CA THR A 335 4.48 12.92 -23.02
C THR A 335 5.70 12.01 -23.03
N LYS A 336 6.92 12.57 -23.09
CA LYS A 336 8.16 11.80 -23.04
C LYS A 336 8.39 11.20 -21.65
N LEU A 337 8.06 11.93 -20.59
CA LEU A 337 8.12 11.40 -19.23
C LEU A 337 7.16 10.22 -19.03
N VAL A 338 5.91 10.33 -19.49
CA VAL A 338 4.94 9.21 -19.48
C VAL A 338 5.49 8.00 -20.23
N GLN A 339 5.99 8.21 -21.46
CA GLN A 339 6.55 7.14 -22.28
C GLN A 339 7.70 6.42 -21.57
N ASN A 340 8.59 7.18 -20.91
CA ASN A 340 9.72 6.62 -20.15
C ASN A 340 9.25 5.78 -18.95
N VAL A 341 8.16 6.17 -18.28
CA VAL A 341 7.56 5.39 -17.19
C VAL A 341 6.98 4.09 -17.75
N TYR A 342 6.13 4.17 -18.78
CA TYR A 342 5.53 2.99 -19.40
C TYR A 342 6.56 2.04 -20.01
N GLU A 343 7.65 2.54 -20.58
CA GLU A 343 8.72 1.68 -21.11
C GLU A 343 9.34 0.81 -20.00
N ARG A 344 9.61 1.38 -18.82
CA ARG A 344 10.17 0.65 -17.68
C ARG A 344 9.19 -0.36 -17.13
N GLN A 345 7.94 0.04 -16.95
CA GLN A 345 6.88 -0.81 -16.41
C GLN A 345 6.56 -1.98 -17.37
N ASN A 346 6.50 -1.75 -18.68
CA ASN A 346 6.32 -2.80 -19.69
C ASN A 346 7.46 -3.83 -19.66
N LYS A 347 8.72 -3.38 -19.64
CA LYS A 347 9.88 -4.28 -19.56
C LYS A 347 9.88 -5.10 -18.27
N SER A 348 9.51 -4.49 -17.15
CA SER A 348 9.38 -5.18 -15.86
C SER A 348 8.24 -6.21 -15.89
N LEU A 349 7.09 -5.83 -16.47
CA LEU A 349 5.92 -6.70 -16.62
C LEU A 349 6.23 -7.94 -17.45
N GLU A 350 6.92 -7.77 -18.59
CA GLU A 350 7.31 -8.89 -19.46
C GLU A 350 8.15 -9.93 -18.69
N ASN A 351 9.14 -9.48 -17.93
CA ASN A 351 9.99 -10.37 -17.14
C ASN A 351 9.22 -11.00 -15.96
N ARG A 352 8.33 -10.24 -15.32
CA ARG A 352 7.48 -10.73 -14.23
C ARG A 352 6.58 -11.88 -14.69
N ILE A 353 5.93 -11.75 -15.85
CA ILE A 353 5.06 -12.79 -16.41
C ILE A 353 5.85 -14.09 -16.68
N ARG A 354 7.09 -13.99 -17.19
CA ARG A 354 7.94 -15.17 -17.41
C ARG A 354 8.28 -15.90 -16.11
N LEU A 355 8.52 -15.16 -15.02
CA LEU A 355 8.73 -15.71 -13.69
C LEU A 355 7.46 -16.39 -13.17
N GLU A 356 6.30 -15.76 -13.31
CA GLU A 356 5.02 -16.34 -12.90
C GLU A 356 4.71 -17.63 -13.64
N ASP A 357 4.90 -17.66 -14.96
CA ASP A 357 4.72 -18.87 -15.76
C ASP A 357 5.63 -20.01 -15.27
N ALA A 358 6.88 -19.69 -14.90
CA ALA A 358 7.80 -20.67 -14.35
C ALA A 358 7.35 -21.17 -12.97
N LEU A 359 6.88 -20.27 -12.09
CA LEU A 359 6.38 -20.60 -10.75
C LEU A 359 5.09 -21.43 -10.80
N VAL A 360 4.13 -21.08 -11.66
CA VAL A 360 2.91 -21.87 -11.88
C VAL A 360 3.27 -23.29 -12.29
N LYS A 361 4.16 -23.44 -13.29
CA LYS A 361 4.64 -24.76 -13.72
C LYS A 361 5.28 -25.52 -12.56
N LEU A 362 6.16 -24.85 -11.82
CA LEU A 362 6.87 -25.46 -10.68
C LEU A 362 5.91 -25.93 -9.58
N HIS A 363 4.87 -25.16 -9.25
CA HIS A 363 3.86 -25.59 -8.28
C HIS A 363 3.03 -26.79 -8.75
N VAL A 364 2.64 -26.81 -10.02
CA VAL A 364 1.86 -27.91 -10.63
C VAL A 364 2.73 -29.17 -10.73
N GLU A 365 3.99 -29.04 -11.12
CA GLU A 365 4.97 -30.13 -11.16
C GLU A 365 5.24 -30.70 -9.77
N ALA A 366 5.40 -29.84 -8.76
CA ALA A 366 5.55 -30.26 -7.36
C ALA A 366 4.31 -31.01 -6.86
N LYS A 367 3.10 -30.54 -7.19
CA LYS A 367 1.86 -31.27 -6.89
C LYS A 367 1.87 -32.65 -7.54
N LYS A 368 2.28 -32.76 -8.81
CA LYS A 368 2.37 -34.05 -9.50
C LYS A 368 3.36 -35.00 -8.83
N ALA A 369 4.49 -34.49 -8.35
CA ALA A 369 5.45 -35.29 -7.58
C ALA A 369 4.81 -35.85 -6.30
N TRP A 370 4.05 -35.02 -5.56
CA TRP A 370 3.29 -35.49 -4.40
C TRP A 370 2.24 -36.53 -4.74
N ASP A 371 1.48 -36.34 -5.83
CA ASP A 371 0.47 -37.29 -6.28
C ASP A 371 1.09 -38.66 -6.66
N LEU A 372 2.37 -38.69 -7.03
CA LEU A 372 3.14 -39.90 -7.35
C LEU A 372 3.88 -40.50 -6.14
N GLY A 373 3.73 -39.92 -4.95
CA GLY A 373 4.31 -40.44 -3.72
C GLY A 373 5.73 -39.96 -3.42
N ALA A 374 6.13 -38.78 -3.91
CA ALA A 374 7.37 -38.13 -3.47
C ALA A 374 7.43 -38.02 -1.94
N THR A 375 8.62 -38.20 -1.37
CA THR A 375 8.87 -38.03 0.06
C THR A 375 9.21 -36.58 0.41
N GLU A 376 9.05 -36.20 1.68
CA GLU A 376 9.48 -34.88 2.17
C GLU A 376 10.97 -34.63 1.93
N ALA A 377 11.81 -35.66 2.09
CA ALA A 377 13.24 -35.55 1.84
C ALA A 377 13.56 -35.23 0.37
N GLN A 378 12.87 -35.88 -0.59
CA GLN A 378 13.04 -35.60 -2.03
C GLN A 378 12.56 -34.18 -2.39
N MET A 379 11.45 -33.73 -1.77
CA MET A 379 10.85 -32.45 -2.11
C MET A 379 11.48 -31.26 -1.40
N LYS A 380 12.13 -31.43 -0.25
CA LYS A 380 12.68 -30.31 0.54
C LYS A 380 13.49 -29.29 -0.28
N PRO A 381 14.44 -29.67 -1.14
CA PRO A 381 15.15 -28.72 -2.00
C PRO A 381 14.25 -28.01 -3.02
N VAL A 382 13.22 -28.69 -3.55
CA VAL A 382 12.24 -28.11 -4.49
C VAL A 382 11.37 -27.09 -3.76
N LEU A 383 10.91 -27.41 -2.54
CA LEU A 383 10.06 -26.50 -1.75
C LEU A 383 10.82 -25.23 -1.36
N GLN A 384 12.11 -25.33 -1.08
CA GLN A 384 12.96 -24.17 -0.80
C GLN A 384 13.07 -23.25 -2.03
N ASP A 385 13.32 -23.82 -3.20
CA ASP A 385 13.38 -23.04 -4.45
C ASP A 385 12.03 -22.38 -4.75
N ILE A 386 10.91 -23.09 -4.55
CA ILE A 386 9.57 -22.53 -4.69
C ILE A 386 9.39 -21.32 -3.77
N ARG A 387 9.71 -21.48 -2.48
CA ARG A 387 9.57 -20.45 -1.46
C ARG A 387 10.38 -19.20 -1.84
N HIS A 388 11.66 -19.35 -2.16
CA HIS A 388 12.56 -18.24 -2.48
C HIS A 388 12.25 -17.58 -3.83
N ALA A 389 11.96 -18.37 -4.86
CA ALA A 389 11.58 -17.82 -6.15
C ALA A 389 10.28 -17.03 -6.07
N GLN A 390 9.28 -17.55 -5.36
CA GLN A 390 8.02 -16.84 -5.19
C GLN A 390 8.15 -15.64 -4.26
N TRP A 391 8.95 -15.71 -3.20
CA TRP A 391 9.24 -14.55 -2.35
C TRP A 391 9.79 -13.38 -3.18
N ARG A 392 10.79 -13.65 -4.04
CA ARG A 392 11.39 -12.63 -4.91
C ARG A 392 10.42 -12.12 -5.97
N TRP A 393 9.60 -13.01 -6.54
CA TRP A 393 8.50 -12.60 -7.42
C TRP A 393 7.53 -11.66 -6.70
N ASP A 394 7.03 -12.06 -5.53
CA ASP A 394 5.98 -11.33 -4.82
C ASP A 394 6.51 -9.98 -4.33
N PHE A 395 7.75 -9.92 -3.84
CA PHE A 395 8.42 -8.66 -3.48
C PHE A 395 8.44 -7.67 -4.66
N SER A 396 8.65 -8.17 -5.88
CA SER A 396 8.65 -7.36 -7.10
C SER A 396 7.25 -6.97 -7.59
N ALA A 397 6.23 -7.80 -7.33
CA ALA A 397 4.87 -7.64 -7.83
C ALA A 397 3.94 -6.89 -6.86
N ALA A 398 4.18 -7.02 -5.55
CA ALA A 398 3.29 -6.52 -4.51
C ALA A 398 3.31 -5.00 -4.36
N SER A 399 4.38 -4.34 -4.81
CA SER A 399 4.47 -2.87 -4.90
C SER A 399 4.24 -2.42 -6.34
N HIS A 400 3.02 -1.96 -6.63
CA HIS A 400 2.60 -1.55 -7.98
C HIS A 400 3.48 -0.43 -8.59
N GLY A 401 4.10 0.40 -7.77
CA GLY A 401 5.02 1.47 -8.20
C GLY A 401 6.49 1.05 -8.32
N ALA A 402 6.86 -0.17 -7.89
CA ALA A 402 8.27 -0.57 -7.73
C ALA A 402 9.06 -0.54 -9.05
N SER A 403 8.44 -0.92 -10.16
CA SER A 403 9.03 -0.89 -11.49
C SER A 403 9.36 0.53 -11.99
N PHE A 404 8.82 1.57 -11.36
CA PHE A 404 9.23 2.96 -11.56
C PHE A 404 10.17 3.45 -10.45
N HIS A 405 9.90 3.11 -9.19
CA HIS A 405 10.70 3.56 -8.06
C HIS A 405 12.14 3.04 -8.12
N ALA A 406 12.34 1.75 -8.41
CA ALA A 406 13.65 1.11 -8.51
C ALA A 406 13.70 0.08 -9.67
N PRO A 407 13.59 0.51 -10.94
CA PRO A 407 13.48 -0.37 -12.10
C PRO A 407 14.64 -1.37 -12.22
N VAL A 408 15.87 -0.95 -11.92
CA VAL A 408 17.07 -1.80 -12.04
C VAL A 408 17.05 -2.89 -10.97
N GLU A 409 16.73 -2.53 -9.73
CA GLU A 409 16.65 -3.48 -8.62
C GLU A 409 15.51 -4.48 -8.85
N ILE A 410 14.34 -4.00 -9.26
CA ILE A 410 13.21 -4.89 -9.56
C ILE A 410 13.52 -5.85 -10.71
N ALA A 411 14.21 -5.41 -11.75
CA ALA A 411 14.67 -6.31 -12.81
C ALA A 411 15.67 -7.37 -12.29
N ARG A 412 16.59 -6.99 -11.38
CA ARG A 412 17.53 -7.92 -10.73
C ARG A 412 16.79 -8.97 -9.89
N VAL A 413 15.85 -8.53 -9.05
CA VAL A 413 15.05 -9.40 -8.19
C VAL A 413 14.23 -10.40 -9.00
N ILE A 414 13.52 -9.94 -10.05
CA ILE A 414 12.74 -10.81 -10.94
C ILE A 414 13.65 -11.84 -11.61
N ASN A 415 14.78 -11.42 -12.18
CA ASN A 415 15.70 -12.35 -12.84
C ASN A 415 16.29 -13.38 -11.85
N SER A 416 16.56 -12.95 -10.62
CA SER A 416 17.04 -13.86 -9.57
C SER A 416 15.98 -14.89 -9.18
N GLY A 417 14.73 -14.47 -8.99
CA GLY A 417 13.60 -15.38 -8.76
C GLY A 417 13.40 -16.35 -9.93
N LEU A 418 13.57 -15.88 -11.18
CA LEU A 418 13.45 -16.73 -12.38
C LEU A 418 14.53 -17.80 -12.41
N ASN A 419 15.78 -17.46 -12.08
CA ASN A 419 16.85 -18.43 -11.99
C ASN A 419 16.53 -19.52 -10.95
N ILE A 420 16.07 -19.14 -9.76
CA ILE A 420 15.70 -20.09 -8.70
C ILE A 420 14.51 -20.96 -9.12
N ALA A 421 13.49 -20.38 -9.77
CA ALA A 421 12.34 -21.14 -10.27
C ALA A 421 12.77 -22.19 -11.30
N GLN A 422 13.68 -21.86 -12.23
CA GLN A 422 14.17 -22.84 -13.21
C GLN A 422 14.98 -23.95 -12.55
N GLU A 423 15.84 -23.63 -11.57
CA GLU A 423 16.54 -24.65 -10.78
C GLU A 423 15.56 -25.57 -10.05
N GLY A 424 14.49 -25.01 -9.46
CA GLY A 424 13.41 -25.77 -8.85
C GLY A 424 12.74 -26.72 -9.84
N ARG A 425 12.50 -26.26 -11.08
CA ARG A 425 11.91 -27.09 -12.14
C ARG A 425 12.83 -28.22 -12.58
N ILE A 426 14.14 -27.99 -12.64
CA ILE A 426 15.13 -29.04 -12.90
C ILE A 426 15.12 -30.08 -11.78
N LYS A 427 15.10 -29.63 -10.52
CA LYS A 427 15.07 -30.53 -9.35
C LYS A 427 13.78 -31.37 -9.31
N VAL A 428 12.61 -30.75 -9.50
CA VAL A 428 11.33 -31.49 -9.49
C VAL A 428 11.21 -32.45 -10.68
N ALA A 429 11.76 -32.11 -11.84
CA ALA A 429 11.81 -33.02 -12.99
C ALA A 429 12.64 -34.29 -12.69
N ARG A 430 13.73 -34.17 -11.92
CA ARG A 430 14.51 -35.33 -11.45
C ARG A 430 13.71 -36.18 -10.47
N VAL A 431 13.02 -35.54 -9.51
CA VAL A 431 12.13 -36.25 -8.58
C VAL A 431 11.02 -37.00 -9.33
N LEU A 432 10.39 -36.36 -10.31
CA LEU A 432 9.39 -36.99 -11.17
C LEU A 432 9.98 -38.18 -11.95
N SER A 433 11.19 -38.03 -12.47
CA SER A 433 11.91 -39.10 -13.19
C SER A 433 12.19 -40.31 -12.30
N ASP A 434 12.66 -40.08 -11.07
CA ASP A 434 12.90 -41.13 -10.07
C ASP A 434 11.60 -41.87 -9.69
N LEU A 435 10.45 -41.19 -9.79
CA LEU A 435 9.11 -41.75 -9.59
C LEU A 435 8.52 -42.37 -10.88
N GLY A 436 9.31 -42.51 -11.94
CA GLY A 436 8.90 -43.13 -13.21
C GLY A 436 8.11 -42.22 -14.14
N TYR A 437 8.09 -40.89 -13.92
CA TYR A 437 7.38 -39.92 -14.74
C TYR A 437 8.36 -39.06 -15.57
N ASN A 438 8.50 -39.39 -16.85
CA ASN A 438 9.45 -38.78 -17.79
C ASN A 438 8.78 -37.98 -18.93
N GLN A 439 7.57 -37.47 -18.69
CA GLN A 439 6.82 -36.68 -19.66
C GLN A 439 6.54 -35.28 -19.11
N PRO A 440 6.21 -34.29 -19.96
CA PRO A 440 5.76 -32.99 -19.47
C PRO A 440 4.50 -33.11 -18.60
N VAL A 441 4.48 -32.46 -17.43
CA VAL A 441 3.28 -32.40 -16.58
C VAL A 441 2.21 -31.57 -17.30
N PRO A 442 0.97 -32.10 -17.46
CA PRO A 442 -0.12 -31.33 -18.05
C PRO A 442 -0.42 -30.07 -17.23
N MET A 443 -0.39 -28.91 -17.88
CA MET A 443 -0.71 -27.64 -17.24
C MET A 443 -2.24 -27.44 -17.22
N PRO A 444 -2.79 -26.92 -16.12
CA PRO A 444 -4.21 -26.57 -16.05
C PRO A 444 -4.53 -25.39 -16.98
N ASP A 445 -5.77 -25.33 -17.45
CA ASP A 445 -6.28 -24.12 -18.09
C ASP A 445 -6.60 -23.09 -17.01
N ILE A 446 -5.78 -22.04 -16.96
CA ILE A 446 -5.90 -20.90 -16.04
C ILE A 446 -6.07 -19.59 -16.83
N SER A 447 -6.64 -19.65 -18.03
CA SER A 447 -6.73 -18.50 -18.93
C SER A 447 -7.59 -17.34 -18.41
N THR A 448 -8.41 -17.59 -17.38
CA THR A 448 -9.23 -16.57 -16.70
C THR A 448 -9.15 -16.78 -15.20
N LYS A 449 -9.50 -15.75 -14.42
CA LYS A 449 -9.57 -15.81 -12.97
C LYS A 449 -10.44 -16.95 -12.48
N GLU A 450 -11.64 -17.12 -13.04
CA GLU A 450 -12.60 -18.16 -12.63
C GLU A 450 -12.03 -19.56 -12.83
N LYS A 451 -11.36 -19.78 -13.97
CA LYS A 451 -10.72 -21.08 -14.26
C LYS A 451 -9.59 -21.36 -13.27
N ALA A 452 -8.77 -20.36 -12.95
CA ALA A 452 -7.70 -20.49 -11.96
C ALA A 452 -8.26 -20.76 -10.55
N GLN A 453 -9.30 -20.03 -10.13
CA GLN A 453 -9.95 -20.20 -8.82
C GLN A 453 -10.62 -21.58 -8.70
N LYS A 454 -11.27 -22.04 -9.78
CA LYS A 454 -11.83 -23.39 -9.86
C LYS A 454 -10.74 -24.46 -9.80
N PHE A 455 -9.62 -24.26 -10.49
CA PHE A 455 -8.49 -25.19 -10.48
C PHE A 455 -7.92 -25.42 -9.07
N ILE A 456 -7.83 -24.37 -8.26
CA ILE A 456 -7.37 -24.47 -6.87
C ILE A 456 -8.50 -24.84 -5.89
N GLY A 457 -9.73 -25.06 -6.38
CA GLY A 457 -10.87 -25.55 -5.60
C GLY A 457 -11.58 -24.50 -4.74
N LEU A 458 -11.54 -23.23 -5.11
CA LEU A 458 -12.31 -22.18 -4.42
C LEU A 458 -13.80 -22.23 -4.81
N ASP A 459 -14.67 -22.27 -3.80
CA ASP A 459 -16.12 -22.09 -3.97
C ASP A 459 -16.46 -20.59 -3.94
N MET A 460 -16.30 -19.93 -5.09
CA MET A 460 -16.49 -18.48 -5.22
C MET A 460 -17.95 -18.06 -5.00
N GLU A 461 -18.92 -18.86 -5.44
CA GLU A 461 -20.35 -18.59 -5.21
C GLU A 461 -20.67 -18.52 -3.72
N LYS A 462 -20.15 -19.48 -2.95
CA LYS A 462 -20.28 -19.47 -1.48
C LYS A 462 -19.60 -18.25 -0.87
N LEU A 463 -18.35 -17.97 -1.23
CA LEU A 463 -17.61 -16.83 -0.67
C LEU A 463 -18.32 -15.49 -0.93
N HIS A 464 -18.82 -15.27 -2.14
CA HIS A 464 -19.56 -14.05 -2.48
C HIS A 464 -20.91 -13.97 -1.75
N ARG A 465 -21.64 -15.08 -1.64
CA ARG A 465 -22.91 -15.13 -0.89
C ARG A 465 -22.69 -14.80 0.58
N GLU A 466 -21.72 -15.43 1.24
CA GLU A 466 -21.38 -15.16 2.63
C GLU A 466 -20.97 -13.70 2.82
N LYS A 467 -20.14 -13.15 1.92
CA LYS A 467 -19.74 -11.74 2.00
C LYS A 467 -20.92 -10.77 1.85
N ALA A 468 -21.86 -11.08 0.95
CA ALA A 468 -23.07 -10.30 0.78
C ALA A 468 -23.95 -10.35 2.04
N GLU A 469 -24.05 -11.50 2.72
CA GLU A 469 -24.74 -11.63 4.00
C GLU A 469 -24.09 -10.77 5.10
N PHE A 470 -22.76 -10.79 5.22
CA PHE A 470 -22.03 -9.91 6.14
C PHE A 470 -22.36 -8.43 5.91
N LYS A 471 -22.29 -7.99 4.64
CA LYS A 471 -22.56 -6.59 4.24
C LYS A 471 -24.01 -6.17 4.49
N LYS A 472 -24.96 -7.10 4.39
CA LYS A 472 -26.38 -6.84 4.64
C LYS A 472 -26.73 -6.82 6.14
N ASN A 473 -26.00 -7.58 6.96
CA ASN A 473 -26.41 -7.86 8.34
C ASN A 473 -25.52 -7.20 9.40
N LEU A 474 -24.21 -7.48 9.42
CA LEU A 474 -23.31 -7.01 10.49
C LEU A 474 -22.78 -5.60 10.20
N LEU A 475 -22.38 -5.33 8.96
CA LEU A 475 -21.80 -4.05 8.58
C LEU A 475 -22.70 -2.83 8.89
N PRO A 476 -24.03 -2.84 8.62
CA PRO A 476 -24.88 -1.70 8.97
C PRO A 476 -24.96 -1.46 10.48
N LYS A 477 -24.88 -2.52 11.30
CA LYS A 477 -24.86 -2.39 12.76
C LYS A 477 -23.57 -1.73 13.24
N TRP A 478 -22.44 -2.06 12.62
CA TRP A 478 -21.17 -1.38 12.88
C TRP A 478 -21.27 0.11 12.57
N MET A 479 -21.82 0.48 11.41
CA MET A 479 -21.96 1.88 11.01
C MET A 479 -22.90 2.66 11.94
N GLU A 480 -24.00 2.07 12.38
CA GLU A 480 -24.93 2.72 13.32
C GLU A 480 -24.29 2.91 14.70
N ALA A 481 -23.57 1.91 15.21
CA ALA A 481 -22.84 2.00 16.47
C ALA A 481 -21.75 3.09 16.42
N ALA A 482 -20.99 3.14 15.32
CA ALA A 482 -19.98 4.15 15.08
C ALA A 482 -20.57 5.57 15.06
N LYS A 483 -21.65 5.77 14.30
CA LYS A 483 -22.36 7.05 14.22
C LYS A 483 -22.83 7.52 15.59
N LYS A 484 -23.38 6.61 16.40
CA LYS A 484 -23.82 6.91 17.77
C LYS A 484 -22.64 7.31 18.67
N ARG A 485 -21.50 6.63 18.58
CA ARG A 485 -20.28 6.96 19.33
C ARG A 485 -19.77 8.36 18.94
N GLU A 486 -19.61 8.61 17.65
CA GLU A 486 -19.04 9.86 17.13
C GLU A 486 -19.95 11.07 17.35
N ALA A 487 -21.27 10.88 17.42
CA ALA A 487 -22.20 11.94 17.84
C ALA A 487 -21.92 12.45 19.27
N GLY A 488 -21.25 11.64 20.11
CA GLY A 488 -20.81 12.06 21.44
C GLY A 488 -19.49 12.84 21.46
N TYR A 489 -18.75 12.90 20.35
CA TYR A 489 -17.47 13.60 20.30
C TYR A 489 -17.69 15.11 20.14
N THR A 490 -17.28 15.89 21.14
CA THR A 490 -17.41 17.35 21.13
C THR A 490 -16.24 18.02 20.40
N SER A 491 -16.51 18.81 19.36
CA SER A 491 -15.56 19.79 18.84
C SER A 491 -15.75 21.13 19.57
N LYS A 492 -14.67 21.70 20.12
CA LYS A 492 -14.74 23.02 20.75
C LYS A 492 -14.45 24.08 19.71
N SER A 493 -15.44 24.90 19.39
CA SER A 493 -15.20 26.08 18.55
C SER A 493 -14.31 27.08 19.29
N VAL A 494 -13.27 27.54 18.60
CA VAL A 494 -12.44 28.65 19.08
C VAL A 494 -13.14 29.92 18.62
N SER A 495 -13.86 30.59 19.53
CA SER A 495 -14.46 31.89 19.24
C SER A 495 -13.37 32.85 18.76
N SER A 496 -13.45 33.27 17.49
CA SER A 496 -12.68 34.40 17.00
C SER A 496 -13.22 35.65 17.70
N LYS A 497 -12.43 36.23 18.60
CA LYS A 497 -12.64 37.62 19.02
C LYS A 497 -12.18 38.58 17.94
#